data_AF-A0A1Y2WTD3-F1
#
_entry.id   AF-A0A1Y2WTD3-F1
#
_cell.length_a   1.000
_cell.length_b   1.000
_cell.length_c   1.000
_cell.angle_alpha   90.00
_cell.angle_beta   90.00
_cell.angle_gamma   90.00
#
_symmetry.space_group_name_H-M   'P 1'
#
loop_
_entity.id
_entity.type
_entity.pdbx_description
1 polymer ?
#
loop_
_entity_poly.entity_id
_entity_poly.type
_entity_poly.pdbx_seq_one_letter_code
_entity_poly.pdbx_strand_id
1 'polypeptide(L)'
;MEEEDQVLVSSTWPPPPPFWRDFTPENLARIDELRKEQAEKEGIEDISKVRLQNLPRELRNLQPPLEPTEGAWRVFGDPYKLKDELPRLEDTDIKPLFPNPEERDRDGKHFDRALILKRLAKSLLLNFLELTGLLATNPAAVCRCICNGVIFTTLSLTQIT
;
A
#
# COMPACT_ATOMS: atom_id res chain seq x y z
N MET A 1 18.81 18.11 36.74
CA MET A 1 18.46 17.40 35.50
C MET A 1 18.40 15.89 35.78
N GLU A 2 17.87 15.49 36.94
CA GLU A 2 17.94 14.11 37.45
C GLU A 2 16.56 13.59 37.88
N GLU A 3 15.54 14.44 37.95
CA GLU A 3 14.19 14.08 38.40
C GLU A 3 13.32 13.48 37.27
N GLU A 4 13.53 13.86 36.00
CA GLU A 4 12.78 13.29 34.86
C GLU A 4 13.18 11.84 34.57
N ASP A 5 14.45 11.49 34.77
CA ASP A 5 14.97 10.14 34.51
C ASP A 5 14.46 9.10 35.51
N GLN A 6 14.12 9.49 36.74
CA GLN A 6 13.57 8.56 37.73
C GLN A 6 12.09 8.21 37.45
N VAL A 7 11.34 9.10 36.78
CA VAL A 7 9.95 8.83 36.36
C VAL A 7 9.90 7.90 35.14
N LEU A 8 10.94 7.92 34.29
CA LEU A 8 11.07 7.03 33.12
C LEU A 8 11.00 5.54 33.47
N VAL A 9 11.45 5.15 34.67
CA VAL A 9 11.57 3.74 35.08
C VAL A 9 10.28 3.20 35.72
N SER A 10 9.33 4.05 36.10
CA SER A 10 8.10 3.67 36.81
C SER A 10 6.82 3.76 35.98
N SER A 11 6.87 4.28 34.75
CA SER A 11 5.69 4.48 33.89
C SER A 11 5.59 3.42 32.80
N THR A 12 4.42 2.81 32.63
CA THR A 12 4.10 1.93 31.50
C THR A 12 4.08 2.66 30.15
N TRP A 13 4.00 3.99 30.17
CA TRP A 13 3.91 4.84 28.99
C TRP A 13 5.13 5.75 28.88
N PRO A 14 5.69 5.91 27.66
CA PRO A 14 6.79 6.84 27.45
C PRO A 14 6.31 8.28 27.75
N PRO A 15 7.20 9.15 28.24
CA PRO A 15 6.87 10.56 28.41
C PRO A 15 6.54 11.20 27.05
N PRO A 16 5.78 12.32 27.07
CA PRO A 16 5.47 13.03 25.85
C PRO A 16 6.75 13.55 25.16
N PRO A 17 6.77 13.65 23.83
CA PRO A 17 7.93 14.14 23.09
C PRO A 17 8.35 15.56 23.50
N PRO A 18 9.66 15.86 23.63
CA PRO A 18 10.14 17.11 24.22
C PRO A 18 9.69 18.39 23.51
N PHE A 19 9.27 18.30 22.25
CA PHE A 19 8.78 19.44 21.48
C PHE A 19 7.47 20.04 22.00
N TRP A 20 6.75 19.38 22.92
CA TRP A 20 5.52 19.93 23.50
C TRP A 20 5.77 21.25 24.26
N ARG A 21 6.99 21.44 24.79
CA ARG A 21 7.39 22.64 25.54
C ARG A 21 7.48 23.90 24.67
N ASP A 22 7.64 23.73 23.35
CA ASP A 22 7.76 24.84 22.41
C ASP A 22 6.40 25.48 22.06
N PHE A 23 5.29 24.81 22.41
CA PHE A 23 3.90 25.25 22.18
C PHE A 23 3.44 26.28 23.23
N THR A 24 4.15 27.40 23.32
CA THR A 24 3.77 28.55 24.16
C THR A 24 2.88 29.52 23.39
N PRO A 25 1.99 30.28 24.06
CA PRO A 25 1.11 31.24 23.38
C PRO A 25 1.91 32.34 22.64
N GLU A 26 3.08 32.71 23.15
CA GLU A 26 3.97 33.69 22.50
C GLU A 26 4.54 33.15 21.19
N ASN A 27 4.95 31.87 21.18
CA ASN A 27 5.51 31.24 19.98
C ASN A 27 4.43 30.98 18.93
N LEU A 28 3.20 30.66 19.36
CA LEU A 28 2.03 30.53 18.49
C LEU A 28 1.67 31.85 17.81
N ALA A 29 1.63 32.96 18.57
CA ALA A 29 1.38 34.28 17.99
C ALA A 29 2.46 34.66 16.95
N ARG A 30 3.73 34.43 17.28
CA ARG A 30 4.87 34.74 16.40
C ARG A 30 4.83 33.94 15.10
N ILE A 31 4.50 32.64 15.14
CA ILE A 31 4.46 31.83 13.91
C ILE A 31 3.26 32.20 13.03
N ASP A 32 2.15 32.61 13.62
CA ASP A 32 0.97 33.05 12.87
C ASP A 32 1.21 34.40 12.16
N GLU A 33 1.94 35.32 12.79
CA GLU A 33 2.41 36.55 12.15
C GLU A 33 3.31 36.25 10.94
N LEU A 34 4.32 35.38 11.12
CA LEU A 34 5.22 34.98 10.03
C LEU A 34 4.49 34.28 8.88
N ARG A 35 3.48 33.45 9.20
CA ARG A 35 2.63 32.81 8.17
C ARG A 35 1.80 33.84 7.40
N LYS A 36 1.23 34.85 8.07
CA LYS A 36 0.48 35.92 7.41
C LYS A 36 1.38 36.75 6.48
N GLU A 37 2.54 37.17 6.96
CA GLU A 37 3.50 37.93 6.14
C GLU A 37 3.94 37.16 4.89
N GLN A 38 4.11 35.84 5.01
CA GLN A 38 4.51 35.02 3.88
C GLN A 38 3.33 34.70 2.94
N ALA A 39 2.12 34.51 3.48
CA ALA A 39 0.90 34.38 2.68
C ALA A 39 0.63 35.63 1.83
N GLU A 40 0.85 36.83 2.38
CA GLU A 40 0.74 38.11 1.65
C GLU A 40 1.79 38.23 0.53
N LYS A 41 3.03 37.78 0.78
CA LYS A 41 4.11 37.79 -0.23
C LYS A 41 3.86 36.78 -1.36
N GLU A 42 3.34 35.61 -1.05
CA GLU A 42 3.13 34.51 -2.00
C GLU A 42 1.73 34.54 -2.64
N GLY A 43 0.81 35.38 -2.16
CA GLY A 43 -0.56 35.49 -2.67
C GLY A 43 -1.43 34.25 -2.41
N ILE A 44 -1.14 33.50 -1.34
CA ILE A 44 -1.81 32.23 -1.01
C ILE A 44 -2.96 32.49 -0.02
N GLU A 45 -4.18 32.11 -0.37
CA GLU A 45 -5.38 32.29 0.48
C GLU A 45 -5.36 31.39 1.74
N ASP A 46 -4.78 30.19 1.64
CA ASP A 46 -4.67 29.23 2.73
C ASP A 46 -3.39 29.44 3.56
N ILE A 47 -3.49 30.29 4.60
CA ILE A 47 -2.41 30.57 5.57
C ILE A 47 -1.83 29.27 6.18
N SER A 48 -2.68 28.25 6.36
CA SER A 48 -2.36 26.94 6.94
C SER A 48 -1.37 26.12 6.10
N LYS A 49 -1.28 26.37 4.79
CA LYS A 49 -0.44 25.62 3.85
C LYS A 49 0.93 26.26 3.62
N VAL A 50 1.13 27.48 4.11
CA VAL A 50 2.38 28.23 3.92
C VAL A 50 3.50 27.64 4.77
N ARG A 51 4.60 27.25 4.12
CA ARG A 51 5.74 26.56 4.75
C ARG A 51 6.95 27.50 4.88
N LEU A 52 7.28 27.86 6.12
CA LEU A 52 8.43 28.71 6.44
C LEU A 52 9.72 27.88 6.43
N GLN A 53 10.67 28.18 5.54
CA GLN A 53 11.87 27.35 5.35
C GLN A 53 13.01 27.64 6.35
N ASN A 54 13.05 28.84 6.94
CA ASN A 54 14.14 29.31 7.81
C ASN A 54 13.65 29.71 9.21
N LEU A 55 12.95 28.81 9.90
CA LEU A 55 12.45 29.06 11.25
C LEU A 55 13.55 28.91 12.31
N PRO A 56 13.57 29.77 13.34
CA PRO A 56 14.33 29.54 14.57
C PRO A 56 14.03 28.16 15.17
N ARG A 57 15.00 27.58 15.88
CA ARG A 57 14.90 26.22 16.48
C ARG A 57 13.63 26.03 17.31
N GLU A 58 13.22 27.06 18.04
CA GLU A 58 12.04 27.08 18.92
C GLU A 58 10.71 27.04 18.16
N LEU A 59 10.66 27.52 16.92
CA LEU A 59 9.44 27.56 16.10
C LEU A 59 9.35 26.40 15.10
N ARG A 60 10.46 25.67 14.89
CA ARG A 60 10.54 24.58 13.91
C ARG A 60 9.54 23.46 14.22
N ASN A 61 9.32 23.17 15.49
CA ASN A 61 8.42 22.11 15.94
C ASN A 61 6.93 22.50 15.86
N LEU A 62 6.61 23.79 15.71
CA LEU A 62 5.25 24.28 15.48
C LEU A 62 4.81 24.10 14.01
N GLN A 63 5.70 23.58 13.17
CA GLN A 63 5.37 23.19 11.81
C GLN A 63 5.33 21.66 11.69
N PRO A 64 4.27 21.10 11.08
CA PRO A 64 4.23 19.67 10.78
C PRO A 64 5.48 19.21 9.99
N PRO A 65 6.02 18.01 10.28
CA PRO A 65 7.13 17.46 9.53
C PRO A 65 6.79 17.30 8.05
N LEU A 66 7.81 17.17 7.22
CA LEU A 66 7.63 16.84 5.81
C LEU A 66 7.12 15.41 5.67
N GLU A 67 6.37 15.15 4.61
CA GLU A 67 6.01 13.80 4.23
C GLU A 67 7.27 12.95 3.99
N PRO A 68 7.26 11.66 4.35
CA PRO A 68 8.38 10.77 4.09
C PRO A 68 8.68 10.68 2.59
N THR A 69 9.96 10.81 2.20
CA THR A 69 10.38 10.73 0.79
C THR A 69 10.08 9.36 0.17
N GLU A 70 10.09 8.31 0.98
CA GLU A 70 9.78 6.94 0.55
C GLU A 70 8.29 6.71 0.29
N GLY A 71 7.43 7.69 0.62
CA GLY A 71 5.99 7.60 0.41
C GLY A 71 5.35 6.42 1.15
N ALA A 72 5.99 5.90 2.19
CA ALA A 72 5.50 4.81 3.01
C ALA A 72 5.41 5.25 4.49
N TRP A 73 4.35 4.82 5.18
CA TRP A 73 4.09 5.13 6.58
C TRP A 73 3.67 3.85 7.31
N ARG A 74 4.14 3.67 8.54
CA ARG A 74 3.71 2.53 9.37
C ARG A 74 2.55 2.94 10.25
N VAL A 75 1.46 2.20 10.18
CA VAL A 75 0.29 2.37 11.04
C VAL A 75 0.07 1.06 11.77
N PHE A 76 0.22 1.07 13.10
CA PHE A 76 0.04 -0.11 13.96
C PHE A 76 0.82 -1.38 13.56
N GLY A 77 1.93 -1.20 12.83
CA GLY A 77 2.80 -2.28 12.36
C GLY A 77 2.72 -2.53 10.86
N ASP A 78 1.63 -2.12 10.22
CA ASP A 78 1.42 -2.34 8.78
C ASP A 78 1.98 -1.17 7.95
N PRO A 79 2.73 -1.46 6.86
CA PRO A 79 3.23 -0.44 5.95
C PRO A 79 2.12 -0.02 4.97
N TYR A 80 1.77 1.26 5.00
CA TYR A 80 0.87 1.92 4.07
C TYR A 80 1.68 2.75 3.08
N LYS A 81 1.27 2.80 1.82
CA LYS A 81 1.87 3.67 0.79
C LYS A 81 0.97 4.90 0.59
N LEU A 82 1.58 6.06 0.38
CA LEU A 82 0.90 7.33 0.11
C LEU A 82 0.27 7.34 -1.29
N LYS A 83 0.95 6.69 -2.24
CA LYS A 83 0.41 6.38 -3.57
C LYS A 83 -0.23 5.00 -3.52
N ASP A 84 -1.51 4.96 -3.81
CA ASP A 84 -2.25 3.71 -4.00
C ASP A 84 -1.86 3.10 -5.34
N GLU A 85 -0.66 2.51 -5.38
CA GLU A 85 -0.18 1.74 -6.51
C GLU A 85 -0.57 0.28 -6.29
N LEU A 86 -1.50 -0.21 -7.10
CA LEU A 86 -1.83 -1.63 -7.13
C LEU A 86 -0.56 -2.42 -7.44
N PRO A 87 -0.19 -3.41 -6.60
CA PRO A 87 0.93 -4.29 -6.88
C PRO A 87 0.74 -4.90 -8.27
N ARG A 88 1.83 -4.99 -9.04
CA ARG A 88 1.72 -5.69 -10.32
C ARG A 88 1.50 -7.18 -10.05
N LEU A 89 0.89 -7.87 -11.01
CA LEU A 89 0.64 -9.31 -10.86
C LEU A 89 1.97 -10.06 -10.67
N GLU A 90 3.03 -9.61 -11.34
CA GLU A 90 4.38 -10.16 -11.23
C GLU A 90 4.97 -9.99 -9.82
N ASP A 91 4.66 -8.89 -9.13
CA ASP A 91 5.13 -8.61 -7.77
C ASP A 91 4.43 -9.49 -6.71
N THR A 92 3.34 -10.15 -7.09
CA THR A 92 2.52 -11.00 -6.21
C THR A 92 2.71 -12.50 -6.52
N ASP A 93 3.77 -12.88 -7.24
CA ASP A 93 4.00 -14.24 -7.75
C ASP A 93 2.85 -14.79 -8.64
N ILE A 94 2.00 -13.91 -9.19
CA ILE A 94 0.88 -14.30 -10.04
C ILE A 94 1.34 -14.21 -11.50
N LYS A 95 1.47 -15.36 -12.16
CA LYS A 95 1.79 -15.42 -13.59
C LYS A 95 0.66 -14.74 -14.40
N PRO A 96 0.97 -13.75 -15.26
CA PRO A 96 -0.03 -13.13 -16.10
C PRO A 96 -0.63 -14.13 -17.09
N LEU A 97 -1.95 -14.10 -17.25
CA LEU A 97 -2.70 -15.01 -18.14
C LEU A 97 -2.42 -14.75 -19.64
N PHE A 98 -1.85 -13.58 -19.96
CA PHE A 98 -1.51 -13.18 -21.31
C PHE A 98 -0.13 -12.52 -21.34
N PRO A 99 0.62 -12.64 -22.45
CA PRO A 99 1.85 -11.88 -22.62
C PRO A 99 1.60 -10.38 -22.57
N ASN A 100 2.58 -9.64 -22.06
CA ASN A 100 2.56 -8.18 -21.87
C ASN A 100 2.31 -7.49 -23.22
N PRO A 101 1.44 -6.47 -23.32
CA PRO A 101 1.21 -5.71 -24.55
C PRO A 101 2.47 -5.32 -25.34
N GLU A 102 3.60 -5.01 -24.70
CA GLU A 102 4.84 -4.61 -25.41
C GLU A 102 5.50 -5.75 -26.21
N GLU A 103 5.21 -7.01 -25.86
CA GLU A 103 5.66 -8.18 -26.64
C GLU A 103 4.68 -8.51 -27.78
N ARG A 104 3.49 -7.91 -27.80
CA ARG A 104 2.41 -8.26 -28.75
C ARG A 104 2.56 -7.64 -30.12
N ASP A 105 3.11 -6.44 -30.20
CA ASP A 105 3.13 -5.66 -31.45
C ASP A 105 4.21 -6.13 -32.44
N ARG A 106 5.11 -7.04 -32.01
CA ARG A 106 6.12 -7.62 -32.90
C ARG A 106 5.62 -8.78 -33.76
N ASP A 107 4.58 -9.50 -33.31
CA ASP A 107 4.20 -10.79 -33.90
C ASP A 107 2.82 -10.85 -34.57
N GLY A 108 2.02 -9.77 -34.57
CA GLY A 108 0.76 -9.69 -35.34
C GLY A 108 -0.35 -10.70 -34.95
N LYS A 109 -0.18 -11.44 -33.85
CA LYS A 109 -1.10 -12.51 -33.39
C LYS A 109 -2.20 -12.00 -32.44
N HIS A 110 -2.98 -11.02 -32.88
CA HIS A 110 -4.18 -10.60 -32.14
C HIS A 110 -5.27 -11.69 -32.08
N PHE A 111 -5.10 -12.81 -32.79
CA PHE A 111 -6.04 -13.94 -32.81
C PHE A 111 -5.98 -14.84 -31.56
N ASP A 112 -4.95 -14.74 -30.74
CA ASP A 112 -4.78 -15.68 -29.62
C ASP A 112 -5.55 -15.29 -28.35
N ARG A 113 -5.87 -14.01 -28.11
CA ARG A 113 -6.55 -13.63 -26.84
C ARG A 113 -7.94 -14.23 -26.72
N ALA A 114 -8.77 -14.10 -27.76
CA ALA A 114 -10.12 -14.64 -27.76
C ALA A 114 -10.12 -16.18 -27.74
N LEU A 115 -9.12 -16.82 -28.36
CA LEU A 115 -8.97 -18.28 -28.36
C LEU A 115 -8.46 -18.80 -27.01
N ILE A 116 -7.49 -18.13 -26.39
CA ILE A 116 -7.00 -18.44 -25.03
C ILE A 116 -8.13 -18.26 -24.02
N LEU A 117 -8.90 -17.17 -24.09
CA LEU A 117 -10.08 -16.97 -23.23
C LEU A 117 -11.13 -18.06 -23.43
N LYS A 118 -11.42 -18.45 -24.67
CA LYS A 118 -12.34 -19.57 -24.95
C LYS A 118 -11.80 -20.89 -24.42
N ARG A 119 -10.50 -21.14 -24.52
CA ARG A 119 -9.83 -22.35 -23.98
C ARG A 119 -9.90 -22.38 -22.46
N LEU A 120 -9.63 -21.25 -21.79
CA LEU A 120 -9.72 -21.10 -20.34
C LEU A 120 -11.16 -21.24 -19.83
N ALA A 121 -12.14 -20.66 -20.53
CA ALA A 121 -13.56 -20.81 -20.18
C ALA A 121 -14.01 -22.28 -20.33
N LYS A 122 -13.54 -22.97 -21.38
CA LYS A 122 -13.82 -24.40 -21.57
C LYS A 122 -13.16 -25.26 -20.48
N SER A 123 -11.90 -25.00 -20.11
CA SER A 123 -11.24 -25.74 -19.03
C SER A 123 -11.90 -25.48 -17.68
N LEU A 124 -12.32 -24.24 -17.41
CA LEU A 124 -13.03 -23.88 -16.19
C LEU A 124 -14.38 -24.61 -16.09
N LEU A 125 -15.14 -24.65 -17.18
CA LEU A 125 -16.43 -25.33 -17.22
C LEU A 125 -16.26 -26.85 -17.02
N LEU A 126 -15.28 -27.46 -17.67
CA LEU A 126 -14.97 -28.88 -17.51
C LEU A 126 -14.56 -29.21 -16.06
N ASN A 127 -13.71 -28.38 -15.44
CA ASN A 127 -13.33 -28.54 -14.04
C ASN A 127 -14.55 -28.43 -13.09
N PHE A 128 -15.49 -27.53 -13.39
CA PHE A 128 -16.72 -27.40 -12.60
C PHE A 128 -17.66 -28.61 -12.77
N LEU A 129 -17.79 -29.14 -13.99
CA LEU A 129 -18.59 -30.35 -14.23
C LEU A 129 -17.97 -31.59 -13.58
N GLU A 130 -16.65 -31.71 -13.58
CA GLU A 130 -15.95 -32.79 -12.88
C GLU A 130 -16.18 -32.69 -11.37
N LEU A 131 -16.07 -31.48 -10.81
CA LEU A 131 -16.34 -31.24 -9.38
C LEU A 131 -17.78 -31.57 -8.99
N THR A 132 -18.77 -31.14 -9.78
CA THR A 132 -20.18 -31.44 -9.51
C THR A 132 -20.51 -32.92 -9.70
N GLY A 133 -19.87 -33.60 -10.67
CA GLY A 133 -19.96 -35.05 -10.84
C GLY A 133 -19.38 -35.84 -9.66
N LEU A 134 -18.23 -35.41 -9.13
CA LEU A 134 -17.63 -36.01 -7.94
C LEU A 134 -18.47 -35.76 -6.68
N LEU A 135 -19.05 -34.57 -6.52
CA LEU A 135 -19.99 -34.29 -5.43
C LEU A 135 -21.22 -35.20 -5.46
N ALA A 136 -21.75 -35.50 -6.66
CA ALA A 136 -22.92 -36.36 -6.82
C ALA A 136 -22.63 -37.85 -6.58
N THR A 137 -21.42 -38.31 -6.89
CA THR A 137 -21.05 -39.74 -6.82
C THR A 137 -20.31 -40.11 -5.53
N ASN A 138 -19.37 -39.27 -5.07
CA ASN A 138 -18.60 -39.50 -3.85
C ASN A 138 -18.16 -38.17 -3.20
N PRO A 139 -18.95 -37.62 -2.26
CA PRO A 139 -18.65 -36.32 -1.64
C PRO A 139 -17.37 -36.33 -0.78
N ALA A 140 -16.87 -37.49 -0.34
CA ALA A 140 -15.64 -37.57 0.45
C ALA A 140 -14.36 -37.41 -0.39
N ALA A 141 -14.41 -37.75 -1.68
CA ALA A 141 -13.29 -37.59 -2.61
C ALA A 141 -13.03 -36.11 -2.97
N VAL A 142 -14.04 -35.26 -2.82
CA VAL A 142 -13.98 -33.83 -3.18
C VAL A 142 -12.96 -33.07 -2.33
N CYS A 143 -12.89 -33.37 -1.03
CA CYS A 143 -11.89 -32.78 -0.13
C CYS A 143 -10.45 -33.06 -0.62
N ARG A 144 -10.20 -34.25 -1.17
CA ARG A 144 -8.89 -34.62 -1.72
C ARG A 144 -8.59 -33.92 -3.05
N CYS A 145 -9.57 -33.72 -3.93
CA CYS A 145 -9.39 -32.97 -5.18
C CYS A 145 -9.15 -31.48 -4.97
N ILE A 146 -9.79 -30.88 -3.95
CA ILE A 146 -9.60 -29.48 -3.57
C ILE A 146 -8.24 -29.30 -2.89
N CYS A 147 -7.88 -30.17 -1.93
CA CYS A 147 -6.62 -30.06 -1.19
C CYS A 147 -5.38 -30.44 -2.01
N ASN A 148 -5.47 -31.36 -2.97
CA ASN A 148 -4.33 -31.69 -3.86
C ASN A 148 -4.10 -30.64 -4.95
N GLY A 149 -4.88 -29.56 -4.97
CA GLY A 149 -4.65 -28.43 -5.88
C GLY A 149 -4.62 -28.84 -7.35
N VAL A 150 -5.19 -29.98 -7.75
CA VAL A 150 -5.14 -30.48 -9.14
C VAL A 150 -5.81 -29.47 -10.07
N ILE A 151 -6.73 -28.65 -9.56
CA ILE A 151 -7.44 -27.64 -10.35
C ILE A 151 -6.59 -26.40 -10.63
N PHE A 152 -5.65 -26.03 -9.74
CA PHE A 152 -4.74 -24.88 -9.93
C PHE A 152 -3.34 -25.30 -10.43
N THR A 153 -2.84 -26.47 -10.02
CA THR A 153 -1.51 -26.97 -10.40
C THR A 153 -1.48 -27.60 -11.80
N THR A 154 -2.58 -28.20 -12.28
CA THR A 154 -2.62 -28.70 -13.67
C THR A 154 -2.65 -27.56 -14.70
N LEU A 155 -3.17 -26.39 -14.33
CA LEU A 155 -3.06 -25.19 -15.18
C LEU A 155 -1.61 -24.68 -15.26
N SER A 156 -0.79 -24.94 -14.24
CA SER A 156 0.64 -24.63 -14.21
C SER A 156 1.48 -25.63 -15.02
N LEU A 157 1.18 -26.93 -14.94
CA LEU A 157 1.98 -27.99 -15.57
C LEU A 157 1.64 -28.29 -17.04
N THR A 158 0.39 -28.06 -17.49
CA THR A 158 0.00 -28.42 -18.87
C THR A 158 0.36 -27.35 -19.93
N GLN A 159 1.25 -26.41 -19.59
CA GLN A 159 1.79 -25.36 -20.48
C GLN A 159 3.33 -25.38 -20.56
N ILE A 160 4.00 -26.45 -20.07
CA ILE A 160 5.47 -26.61 -20.11
C ILE A 160 5.93 -27.81 -20.97
N THR A 161 5.08 -28.28 -21.89
CA THR A 161 5.51 -29.16 -23.00
C THR A 161 4.87 -28.72 -24.30
#